data_AF-A0A4U7EZZ7-F1
#
_entry.id   AF-A0A4U7EZZ7-F1
#
_cell.length_a   1.000
_cell.length_b   1.000
_cell.length_c   1.000
_cell.angle_alpha   90.00
_cell.angle_beta   90.00
_cell.angle_gamma   90.00
#
_symmetry.space_group_name_H-M   'P 1'
#
loop_
_entity.id
_entity.type
_entity.pdbx_description
1 polymer ?
#
loop_
_entity_poly.entity_id
_entity_poly.type
_entity_poly.pdbx_seq_one_letter_code
_entity_poly.pdbx_strand_id
1 'polypeptide(L)'
;AATHRVFTTTPGGYGAGTNKAVDEGEWEDRSDLADVYTQWGGYALGKRGRVTEAHDAFERRLSGVEATVKIEDTDEQDEFDSSDWYAFHGGFITAVTEHAGEEPASYVGDSADPDDVRVYTNEEKVRKALRSRVLNPRWLDSMEEHGYKGAGDLSSTVDVVLGWDATTGVVSDTLWEAVADAYAFDEDRREWLSDVNPWALDSITDTLGEAIDRGLWDADAETEERLRDLNLRAEGAIEERESRDGADALAGRAGDDD
;
A
#
# COMPACT_ATOMS: atom_id res chain seq x y z
N ALA A 1 -12.57 -36.66 -2.26
CA ALA A 1 -11.79 -35.52 -1.75
C ALA A 1 -12.75 -34.43 -1.29
N ALA A 2 -12.46 -33.73 -0.19
CA ALA A 2 -13.30 -32.64 0.29
C ALA A 2 -13.25 -31.46 -0.70
N THR A 3 -14.41 -30.93 -1.08
CA THR A 3 -14.55 -29.81 -2.01
C THR A 3 -14.54 -28.48 -1.25
N HIS A 4 -13.43 -28.16 -0.59
CA HIS A 4 -13.28 -26.86 0.09
C HIS A 4 -13.43 -25.71 -0.92
N ARG A 5 -14.05 -24.61 -0.48
CA ARG A 5 -14.36 -23.40 -1.24
C ARG A 5 -14.31 -22.13 -0.39
N VAL A 6 -14.63 -22.27 0.91
CA VAL A 6 -14.54 -21.19 1.87
C VAL A 6 -13.21 -21.33 2.58
N PHE A 7 -12.35 -20.34 2.41
CA PHE A 7 -11.02 -20.25 3.00
C PHE A 7 -10.95 -19.03 3.91
N THR A 8 -10.03 -19.07 4.86
CA THR A 8 -9.80 -18.06 5.89
C THR A 8 -8.35 -18.16 6.35
N THR A 9 -7.93 -17.26 7.23
CA THR A 9 -6.68 -17.43 7.96
C THR A 9 -6.80 -18.39 9.14
N THR A 10 -5.66 -18.72 9.75
CA THR A 10 -5.56 -19.56 10.94
C THR A 10 -6.42 -19.01 12.09
N PRO A 11 -7.00 -19.85 12.96
CA PRO A 11 -7.76 -19.36 14.11
C PRO A 11 -6.94 -18.41 14.99
N GLY A 12 -7.43 -17.18 15.16
CA GLY A 12 -6.75 -16.11 15.91
C GLY A 12 -5.82 -15.22 15.07
N GLY A 13 -5.61 -15.56 13.79
CA GLY A 13 -4.94 -14.70 12.81
C GLY A 13 -5.90 -13.70 12.16
N TYR A 14 -5.32 -12.66 11.55
CA TYR A 14 -6.02 -11.62 10.78
C TYR A 14 -5.14 -11.18 9.60
N GLY A 15 -5.77 -10.75 8.51
CA GLY A 15 -5.10 -10.26 7.30
C GLY A 15 -4.71 -11.36 6.30
N ALA A 16 -4.19 -10.92 5.17
CA ALA A 16 -3.71 -11.78 4.07
C ALA A 16 -2.20 -12.01 4.10
N GLY A 17 -1.46 -11.30 4.97
CA GLY A 17 -0.01 -11.39 5.08
C GLY A 17 0.75 -10.59 4.01
N THR A 18 0.19 -10.45 2.81
CA THR A 18 0.84 -9.75 1.68
C THR A 18 1.21 -8.31 2.00
N ASN A 19 0.35 -7.55 2.70
CA ASN A 19 0.73 -6.20 3.15
C ASN A 19 1.91 -6.21 4.11
N LYS A 20 1.98 -7.16 5.04
CA LYS A 20 3.13 -7.24 5.96
C LYS A 20 4.43 -7.54 5.22
N ALA A 21 4.38 -8.42 4.23
CA ALA A 21 5.56 -8.70 3.40
C ALA A 21 6.01 -7.45 2.65
N VAL A 22 5.08 -6.68 2.09
CA VAL A 22 5.38 -5.39 1.45
C VAL A 22 5.94 -4.39 2.46
N ASP A 23 5.26 -4.17 3.59
CA ASP A 23 5.64 -3.19 4.62
C ASP A 23 7.01 -3.50 5.27
N GLU A 24 7.36 -4.78 5.42
CA GLU A 24 8.66 -5.21 5.97
C GLU A 24 9.76 -5.29 4.89
N GLY A 25 9.40 -5.13 3.60
CA GLY A 25 10.33 -5.27 2.48
C GLY A 25 10.82 -6.70 2.22
N GLU A 26 10.28 -7.69 2.94
CA GLU A 26 10.69 -9.11 2.93
C GLU A 26 10.07 -9.88 1.76
N TRP A 27 10.36 -9.43 0.53
CA TRP A 27 9.98 -10.07 -0.73
C TRP A 27 10.97 -9.70 -1.83
N GLU A 28 11.31 -10.63 -2.72
CA GLU A 28 12.18 -10.39 -3.88
C GLU A 28 11.34 -10.23 -5.16
N ASP A 29 10.28 -11.03 -5.31
CA ASP A 29 9.39 -10.97 -6.47
C ASP A 29 7.93 -11.34 -6.12
N ARG A 30 7.06 -11.33 -7.13
CA ARG A 30 5.62 -11.62 -6.96
C ARG A 30 5.33 -13.03 -6.47
N SER A 31 6.22 -14.00 -6.72
CA SER A 31 6.03 -15.36 -6.26
C SER A 31 6.11 -15.47 -4.74
N ASP A 32 6.97 -14.68 -4.09
CA ASP A 32 7.01 -14.58 -2.62
C ASP A 32 5.69 -14.07 -2.06
N LEU A 33 5.10 -13.04 -2.67
CA LEU A 33 3.81 -12.46 -2.26
C LEU A 33 2.66 -13.47 -2.43
N ALA A 34 2.69 -14.29 -3.48
CA ALA A 34 1.75 -15.38 -3.69
C ALA A 34 1.89 -16.50 -2.66
N ASP A 35 3.12 -16.85 -2.29
CA ASP A 35 3.43 -17.84 -1.25
C ASP A 35 2.93 -17.37 0.11
N VAL A 36 3.17 -16.09 0.46
CA VAL A 36 2.62 -15.46 1.67
C VAL A 36 1.09 -15.53 1.66
N TYR A 37 0.44 -15.13 0.58
CA TYR A 37 -1.03 -15.18 0.48
C TYR A 37 -1.56 -16.61 0.66
N THR A 38 -0.90 -17.60 0.05
CA THR A 38 -1.25 -19.02 0.14
C THR A 38 -1.05 -19.57 1.55
N GLN A 39 0.03 -19.18 2.22
CA GLN A 39 0.36 -19.58 3.58
C GLN A 39 -0.58 -18.95 4.61
N TRP A 40 -1.01 -17.71 4.41
CA TRP A 40 -1.92 -17.03 5.32
C TRP A 40 -3.38 -17.40 5.08
N GLY A 41 -3.80 -17.64 3.83
CA GLY A 41 -5.18 -17.93 3.43
C GLY A 41 -5.54 -19.41 3.32
N GLY A 42 -4.56 -20.32 3.40
CA GLY A 42 -4.76 -21.75 3.13
C GLY A 42 -5.51 -22.56 4.20
N TYR A 43 -6.38 -21.95 5.00
CA TYR A 43 -7.18 -22.64 6.00
C TYR A 43 -8.64 -22.75 5.56
N ALA A 44 -9.15 -23.98 5.43
CA ALA A 44 -10.52 -24.19 4.99
C ALA A 44 -11.51 -24.04 6.15
N LEU A 45 -12.55 -23.22 5.96
CA LEU A 45 -13.67 -23.10 6.87
C LEU A 45 -14.72 -24.18 6.58
N GLY A 46 -14.88 -25.11 7.52
CA GLY A 46 -15.84 -26.20 7.48
C GLY A 46 -17.15 -25.90 8.25
N LYS A 47 -18.02 -26.92 8.31
CA LYS A 47 -19.27 -26.84 9.07
C LYS A 47 -19.00 -26.52 10.55
N ARG A 48 -19.93 -25.77 11.16
CA ARG A 48 -19.88 -25.37 12.58
C ARG A 48 -18.60 -24.58 12.94
N GLY A 49 -18.04 -23.83 11.99
CA GLY A 49 -16.87 -22.97 12.22
C GLY A 49 -15.55 -23.71 12.41
N ARG A 50 -15.48 -25.02 12.10
CA ARG A 50 -14.22 -25.76 12.19
C ARG A 50 -13.29 -25.31 11.07
N VAL A 51 -12.16 -24.73 11.44
CA VAL A 51 -11.07 -24.38 10.52
C VAL A 51 -10.04 -25.50 10.52
N THR A 52 -9.56 -25.88 9.34
CA THR A 52 -8.49 -26.88 9.17
C THR A 52 -7.50 -26.40 8.12
N GLU A 53 -6.22 -26.60 8.36
CA GLU A 53 -5.17 -26.39 7.36
C GLU A 53 -5.48 -27.17 6.07
N ALA A 54 -5.35 -26.50 4.93
CA ALA A 54 -5.78 -27.00 3.64
C ALA A 54 -5.03 -26.34 2.45
N HIS A 55 -3.72 -26.06 2.60
CA HIS A 55 -2.88 -25.39 1.59
C HIS A 55 -2.97 -26.03 0.20
N ASP A 56 -2.72 -27.34 0.07
CA ASP A 56 -2.88 -28.06 -1.22
C ASP A 56 -4.27 -27.88 -1.86
N ALA A 57 -5.32 -27.77 -1.04
CA ALA A 57 -6.68 -27.58 -1.54
C ALA A 57 -6.94 -26.14 -1.95
N PHE A 58 -6.26 -25.18 -1.35
CA PHE A 58 -6.30 -23.77 -1.71
C PHE A 58 -5.53 -23.53 -3.02
N GLU A 59 -4.30 -24.02 -3.16
CA GLU A 59 -3.51 -23.91 -4.39
C GLU A 59 -4.24 -24.47 -5.61
N ARG A 60 -4.81 -25.69 -5.49
CA ARG A 60 -5.65 -26.29 -6.55
C ARG A 60 -6.93 -25.50 -6.86
N ARG A 61 -7.37 -24.61 -5.98
CA ARG A 61 -8.50 -23.71 -6.24
C ARG A 61 -8.01 -22.48 -6.98
N LEU A 62 -6.93 -21.87 -6.51
CA LEU A 62 -6.29 -20.73 -7.15
C LEU A 62 -5.95 -21.03 -8.61
N SER A 63 -5.40 -22.22 -8.90
CA SER A 63 -5.05 -22.66 -10.25
C SER A 63 -6.23 -22.81 -11.23
N GLY A 64 -7.47 -22.60 -10.79
CA GLY A 64 -8.67 -22.69 -11.63
C GLY A 64 -9.59 -21.47 -11.48
N VAL A 65 -9.10 -20.38 -10.88
CA VAL A 65 -9.82 -19.11 -10.82
C VAL A 65 -9.60 -18.37 -12.15
N GLU A 66 -10.69 -18.09 -12.85
CA GLU A 66 -10.65 -17.33 -14.11
C GLU A 66 -10.96 -15.84 -13.88
N ALA A 67 -11.57 -15.51 -12.74
CA ALA A 67 -11.92 -14.14 -12.38
C ALA A 67 -11.89 -13.90 -10.87
N THR A 68 -11.44 -12.71 -10.46
CA THR A 68 -11.45 -12.23 -9.07
C THR A 68 -12.41 -11.06 -8.92
N VAL A 69 -13.02 -10.94 -7.74
CA VAL A 69 -13.95 -9.85 -7.42
C VAL A 69 -13.74 -9.39 -5.98
N LYS A 70 -13.56 -8.08 -5.79
CA LYS A 70 -13.69 -7.40 -4.50
C LYS A 70 -14.86 -6.42 -4.57
N ILE A 71 -15.56 -6.22 -3.47
CA ILE A 71 -16.66 -5.26 -3.38
C ILE A 71 -16.19 -4.03 -2.60
N GLU A 72 -16.57 -2.87 -3.11
CA GLU A 72 -16.59 -1.59 -2.42
C GLU A 72 -18.04 -1.22 -2.14
N ASP A 73 -18.35 -0.97 -0.87
CA ASP A 73 -19.70 -0.76 -0.36
C ASP A 73 -19.91 0.63 0.24
N THR A 74 -18.89 1.50 0.19
CA THR A 74 -18.90 2.83 0.80
C THR A 74 -18.00 3.78 0.00
N ASP A 75 -18.39 5.05 -0.15
CA ASP A 75 -17.59 6.08 -0.87
C ASP A 75 -16.44 6.62 0.00
N GLU A 76 -16.49 6.38 1.30
CA GLU A 76 -15.50 6.83 2.30
C GLU A 76 -14.18 6.05 2.23
N GLN A 77 -14.17 4.89 1.57
CA GLN A 77 -12.99 4.06 1.41
C GLN A 77 -12.77 3.80 -0.07
N ASP A 78 -11.51 3.87 -0.50
CA ASP A 78 -11.09 3.50 -1.84
C ASP A 78 -9.90 2.55 -1.79
N GLU A 79 -9.42 2.13 -2.95
CA GLU A 79 -8.29 1.22 -3.11
C GLU A 79 -7.04 1.66 -2.33
N PHE A 80 -6.89 2.96 -2.09
CA PHE A 80 -5.73 3.55 -1.43
C PHE A 80 -6.00 3.99 0.01
N ASP A 81 -7.17 3.69 0.59
CA ASP A 81 -7.52 4.03 1.98
C ASP A 81 -6.77 3.16 3.00
N SER A 82 -6.41 1.92 2.61
CA SER A 82 -5.72 0.98 3.48
C SER A 82 -4.99 -0.09 2.70
N SER A 83 -3.89 -0.60 3.27
CA SER A 83 -3.14 -1.74 2.71
C SER A 83 -3.95 -3.02 2.61
N ASP A 84 -5.06 -3.16 3.35
CA ASP A 84 -5.95 -4.32 3.26
C ASP A 84 -6.52 -4.50 1.83
N TRP A 85 -6.70 -3.42 1.07
CA TRP A 85 -7.22 -3.52 -0.30
C TRP A 85 -6.30 -4.30 -1.23
N TYR A 86 -5.02 -3.90 -1.32
CA TYR A 86 -4.05 -4.66 -2.12
C TYR A 86 -3.68 -5.98 -1.44
N ALA A 87 -3.68 -6.07 -0.09
CA ALA A 87 -3.35 -7.32 0.59
C ALA A 87 -4.32 -8.44 0.23
N PHE A 88 -5.63 -8.13 0.21
CA PHE A 88 -6.65 -9.11 -0.10
C PHE A 88 -6.92 -9.25 -1.60
N HIS A 89 -7.14 -8.15 -2.33
CA HIS A 89 -7.49 -8.24 -3.74
C HIS A 89 -6.26 -8.36 -4.64
N GLY A 90 -5.27 -7.49 -4.44
CA GLY A 90 -3.98 -7.56 -5.12
C GLY A 90 -3.29 -8.90 -4.87
N GLY A 91 -3.10 -9.29 -3.61
CA GLY A 91 -2.51 -10.58 -3.22
C GLY A 91 -3.29 -11.78 -3.76
N PHE A 92 -4.62 -11.69 -3.88
CA PHE A 92 -5.41 -12.75 -4.52
C PHE A 92 -5.16 -12.82 -6.03
N ILE A 93 -5.06 -11.68 -6.73
CA ILE A 93 -4.69 -11.64 -8.15
C ILE A 93 -3.31 -12.26 -8.31
N THR A 94 -2.30 -11.83 -7.55
CA THR A 94 -0.94 -12.37 -7.57
C THR A 94 -0.94 -13.89 -7.35
N ALA A 95 -1.62 -14.37 -6.32
CA ALA A 95 -1.66 -15.80 -6.00
C ALA A 95 -2.36 -16.61 -7.11
N VAL A 96 -3.44 -16.10 -7.70
CA VAL A 96 -4.06 -16.76 -8.85
C VAL A 96 -3.12 -16.79 -10.04
N THR A 97 -2.47 -15.66 -10.38
CA THR A 97 -1.52 -15.56 -11.49
C THR A 97 -0.40 -16.58 -11.36
N GLU A 98 0.22 -16.70 -10.18
CA GLU A 98 1.32 -17.64 -9.94
C GLU A 98 0.86 -19.12 -10.02
N HIS A 99 -0.30 -19.45 -9.42
CA HIS A 99 -0.78 -20.84 -9.40
C HIS A 99 -1.47 -21.29 -10.69
N ALA A 100 -2.06 -20.37 -11.45
CA ALA A 100 -2.72 -20.64 -12.74
C ALA A 100 -1.78 -20.49 -13.94
N GLY A 101 -0.71 -19.69 -13.81
CA GLY A 101 0.21 -19.33 -14.88
C GLY A 101 -0.33 -18.27 -15.85
N GLU A 102 -1.50 -17.70 -15.57
CA GLU A 102 -2.10 -16.60 -16.31
C GLU A 102 -2.88 -15.68 -15.36
N GLU A 103 -2.91 -14.39 -15.67
CA GLU A 103 -3.61 -13.41 -14.84
C GLU A 103 -5.14 -13.54 -15.01
N PRO A 104 -5.91 -13.58 -13.90
CA PRO A 104 -7.36 -13.68 -13.97
C PRO A 104 -8.00 -12.35 -14.39
N ALA A 105 -9.21 -12.42 -14.95
CA ALA A 105 -10.02 -11.20 -15.12
C ALA A 105 -10.39 -10.63 -13.74
N SER A 106 -9.88 -9.45 -13.40
CA SER A 106 -10.03 -8.87 -12.07
C SER A 106 -11.02 -7.70 -12.06
N TYR A 107 -12.00 -7.75 -11.16
CA TYR A 107 -13.09 -6.77 -11.08
C TYR A 107 -13.29 -6.20 -9.68
N VAL A 108 -13.79 -4.97 -9.64
CA VAL A 108 -14.33 -4.34 -8.43
C VAL A 108 -15.82 -4.07 -8.64
N GLY A 109 -16.66 -4.61 -7.75
CA GLY A 109 -18.07 -4.27 -7.68
C GLY A 109 -18.25 -3.04 -6.79
N ASP A 110 -18.61 -1.93 -7.40
CA ASP A 110 -18.86 -0.64 -6.74
C ASP A 110 -20.35 -0.55 -6.41
N SER A 111 -20.66 -0.63 -5.12
CA SER A 111 -22.00 -0.64 -4.55
C SER A 111 -22.22 0.45 -3.50
N ALA A 112 -21.33 1.44 -3.46
CA ALA A 112 -21.42 2.59 -2.55
C ALA A 112 -22.73 3.39 -2.75
N ASP A 113 -23.22 3.47 -4.00
CA ASP A 113 -24.58 3.89 -4.32
C ASP A 113 -25.46 2.66 -4.65
N PRO A 114 -26.37 2.24 -3.76
CA PRO A 114 -27.26 1.10 -4.01
C PRO A 114 -28.20 1.28 -5.20
N ASP A 115 -28.46 2.53 -5.64
CA ASP A 115 -29.31 2.84 -6.79
C ASP A 115 -28.51 2.85 -8.11
N ASP A 116 -27.17 2.83 -8.07
CA ASP A 116 -26.27 2.85 -9.24
C ASP A 116 -25.05 1.91 -9.05
N VAL A 117 -25.34 0.61 -8.91
CA VAL A 117 -24.29 -0.42 -8.79
C VAL A 117 -23.53 -0.58 -10.11
N ARG A 118 -22.20 -0.50 -10.04
CA ARG A 118 -21.29 -0.58 -11.20
C ARG A 118 -20.23 -1.65 -11.01
N VAL A 119 -19.68 -2.13 -12.12
CA VAL A 119 -18.53 -3.05 -12.11
C VAL A 119 -17.43 -2.43 -12.94
N TYR A 120 -16.25 -2.35 -12.35
CA TYR A 120 -15.01 -1.87 -12.96
C TYR A 120 -14.02 -3.03 -13.08
N THR A 121 -13.06 -2.96 -13.98
CA THR A 121 -11.84 -3.75 -13.80
C THR A 121 -11.05 -3.21 -12.60
N ASN A 122 -10.19 -4.04 -12.00
CA ASN A 122 -9.29 -3.60 -10.94
C ASN A 122 -8.46 -2.38 -11.37
N GLU A 123 -7.92 -2.45 -12.58
CA GLU A 123 -7.11 -1.38 -13.17
C GLU A 123 -7.91 -0.08 -13.39
N GLU A 124 -9.15 -0.15 -13.87
CA GLU A 124 -10.03 1.02 -14.00
C GLU A 124 -10.30 1.67 -12.65
N LYS A 125 -10.52 0.86 -11.63
CA LYS A 125 -10.89 1.33 -10.30
C LYS A 125 -9.71 1.93 -9.54
N VAL A 126 -8.55 1.26 -9.56
CA VAL A 126 -7.27 1.82 -9.08
C VAL A 126 -6.97 3.16 -9.76
N ARG A 127 -7.12 3.27 -11.08
CA ARG A 127 -6.91 4.56 -11.78
C ARG A 127 -7.96 5.61 -11.45
N LYS A 128 -9.21 5.21 -11.18
CA LYS A 128 -10.26 6.11 -10.72
C LYS A 128 -9.85 6.72 -9.38
N ALA A 129 -9.48 5.90 -8.39
CA ALA A 129 -9.06 6.35 -7.07
C ALA A 129 -7.78 7.20 -7.10
N LEU A 130 -6.80 6.83 -7.92
CA LEU A 130 -5.61 7.66 -8.16
C LEU A 130 -5.98 9.07 -8.60
N ARG A 131 -6.92 9.20 -9.54
CA ARG A 131 -7.34 10.50 -10.07
C ARG A 131 -8.27 11.27 -9.14
N SER A 132 -9.21 10.58 -8.49
CA SER A 132 -10.24 11.23 -7.68
C SER A 132 -9.74 11.63 -6.29
N ARG A 133 -8.73 10.93 -5.76
CA ARG A 133 -8.18 11.18 -4.43
C ARG A 133 -6.67 11.43 -4.45
N VAL A 134 -5.84 10.42 -4.76
CA VAL A 134 -4.38 10.44 -4.57
C VAL A 134 -3.72 11.64 -5.27
N LEU A 135 -4.06 11.89 -6.52
CA LEU A 135 -3.51 12.99 -7.33
C LEU A 135 -4.46 14.19 -7.41
N ASN A 136 -5.50 14.24 -6.59
CA ASN A 136 -6.46 15.33 -6.60
C ASN A 136 -5.93 16.49 -5.73
N PRO A 137 -5.61 17.66 -6.31
CA PRO A 137 -5.08 18.78 -5.54
C PRO A 137 -6.01 19.21 -4.39
N ARG A 138 -7.33 19.09 -4.55
CA ARG A 138 -8.26 19.44 -3.46
C ARG A 138 -8.15 18.50 -2.25
N TRP A 139 -7.79 17.24 -2.49
CA TRP A 139 -7.58 16.28 -1.41
C TRP A 139 -6.22 16.49 -0.76
N LEU A 140 -5.18 16.70 -1.58
CA LEU A 140 -3.83 17.04 -1.10
C LEU A 140 -3.84 18.31 -0.23
N ASP A 141 -4.41 19.41 -0.74
CA ASP A 141 -4.56 20.68 0.00
C ASP A 141 -5.35 20.49 1.30
N SER A 142 -6.39 19.65 1.28
CA SER A 142 -7.17 19.34 2.49
C SER A 142 -6.36 18.58 3.53
N MET A 143 -5.44 17.70 3.12
CA MET A 143 -4.55 17.01 4.06
C MET A 143 -3.59 17.98 4.73
N GLU A 144 -3.16 19.03 4.02
CA GLU A 144 -2.27 20.05 4.56
C GLU A 144 -2.89 20.83 5.74
N GLU A 145 -4.23 20.99 5.74
CA GLU A 145 -5.00 21.59 6.85
C GLU A 145 -4.94 20.77 8.15
N HIS A 146 -4.51 19.51 8.08
CA HIS A 146 -4.44 18.57 9.21
C HIS A 146 -3.01 18.31 9.74
N GLY A 147 -2.02 19.09 9.27
CA GLY A 147 -0.65 19.09 9.81
C GLY A 147 -0.03 17.69 9.88
N TYR A 148 0.54 17.33 11.04
CA TYR A 148 1.26 16.06 11.25
C TYR A 148 0.47 14.83 10.81
N LYS A 149 -0.84 14.77 11.10
CA LYS A 149 -1.68 13.62 10.76
C LYS A 149 -1.93 13.52 9.26
N GLY A 150 -2.20 14.65 8.61
CA GLY A 150 -2.37 14.73 7.16
C GLY A 150 -1.10 14.31 6.42
N ALA A 151 0.07 14.75 6.90
CA ALA A 151 1.36 14.33 6.36
C ALA A 151 1.55 12.80 6.47
N GLY A 152 1.15 12.21 7.60
CA GLY A 152 1.14 10.75 7.76
C GLY A 152 0.19 10.03 6.80
N ASP A 153 -0.99 10.58 6.52
CA ASP A 153 -1.93 10.00 5.53
C ASP A 153 -1.39 10.09 4.10
N LEU A 154 -0.65 11.15 3.77
CA LEU A 154 0.05 11.25 2.49
C LEU A 154 1.12 10.17 2.37
N SER A 155 1.95 9.99 3.40
CA SER A 155 2.97 8.94 3.46
C SER A 155 2.37 7.55 3.26
N SER A 156 1.37 7.19 4.07
CA SER A 156 0.69 5.89 3.95
C SER A 156 0.02 5.69 2.60
N THR A 157 -0.44 6.75 1.94
CA THR A 157 -0.97 6.63 0.57
C THR A 157 0.11 6.16 -0.41
N VAL A 158 1.34 6.67 -0.32
CA VAL A 158 2.45 6.27 -1.21
C VAL A 158 2.85 4.81 -0.95
N ASP A 159 2.87 4.37 0.30
CA ASP A 159 3.11 2.96 0.66
C ASP A 159 2.05 2.03 0.05
N VAL A 160 0.79 2.47 0.04
CA VAL A 160 -0.31 1.71 -0.57
C VAL A 160 -0.20 1.72 -2.12
N VAL A 161 0.34 2.77 -2.73
CA VAL A 161 0.68 2.78 -4.17
C VAL A 161 1.72 1.71 -4.48
N LEU A 162 2.80 1.63 -3.68
CA LEU A 162 3.81 0.58 -3.81
C LEU A 162 3.18 -0.81 -3.70
N GLY A 163 2.34 -1.05 -2.70
CA GLY A 163 1.70 -2.35 -2.49
C GLY A 163 0.77 -2.79 -3.64
N TRP A 164 0.03 -1.86 -4.24
CA TRP A 164 -0.76 -2.15 -5.44
C TRP A 164 0.11 -2.53 -6.62
N ASP A 165 1.22 -1.83 -6.83
CA ASP A 165 2.09 -2.10 -7.96
C ASP A 165 2.91 -3.39 -7.78
N ALA A 166 3.41 -3.62 -6.56
CA ALA A 166 4.07 -4.86 -6.17
C ALA A 166 3.18 -6.08 -6.45
N THR A 167 1.91 -6.02 -6.06
CA THR A 167 0.97 -7.13 -6.23
C THR A 167 0.43 -7.28 -7.65
N THR A 168 0.14 -6.17 -8.34
CA THR A 168 -0.64 -6.22 -9.61
C THR A 168 0.01 -5.53 -10.80
N GLY A 169 1.03 -4.69 -10.63
CA GLY A 169 1.69 -3.99 -11.74
C GLY A 169 0.82 -2.94 -12.43
N VAL A 170 -0.19 -2.42 -11.72
CA VAL A 170 -1.20 -1.52 -12.30
C VAL A 170 -0.75 -0.07 -12.35
N VAL A 171 0.35 0.30 -11.70
CA VAL A 171 0.86 1.66 -11.63
C VAL A 171 1.94 1.82 -12.71
N SER A 172 1.63 2.57 -13.76
CA SER A 172 2.60 2.85 -14.84
C SER A 172 3.66 3.86 -14.39
N ASP A 173 4.80 3.92 -15.09
CA ASP A 173 5.85 4.92 -14.84
C ASP A 173 5.32 6.37 -14.79
N THR A 174 4.43 6.75 -15.70
CA THR A 174 3.81 8.09 -15.70
C THR A 174 2.94 8.36 -14.47
N LEU A 175 2.38 7.33 -13.84
CA LEU A 175 1.62 7.46 -12.60
C LEU A 175 2.57 7.58 -11.40
N TRP A 176 3.67 6.82 -11.39
CA TRP A 176 4.74 6.99 -10.41
C TRP A 176 5.36 8.40 -10.49
N GLU A 177 5.68 8.89 -11.68
CA GLU A 177 6.12 10.27 -11.92
C GLU A 177 5.11 11.28 -11.37
N ALA A 178 3.82 11.10 -11.63
CA ALA A 178 2.78 12.00 -11.12
C ALA A 178 2.66 11.97 -9.59
N VAL A 179 2.86 10.80 -8.96
CA VAL A 179 2.90 10.66 -7.50
C VAL A 179 4.15 11.34 -6.95
N ALA A 180 5.33 11.14 -7.55
CA ALA A 180 6.56 11.82 -7.13
C ALA A 180 6.45 13.35 -7.26
N ASP A 181 5.92 13.83 -8.38
CA ASP A 181 5.64 15.24 -8.66
C ASP A 181 4.75 15.87 -7.58
N ALA A 182 3.63 15.20 -7.25
CA ALA A 182 2.73 15.69 -6.24
C ALA A 182 3.36 15.55 -4.83
N TYR A 183 3.88 14.41 -4.42
CA TYR A 183 4.14 14.14 -3.01
C TYR A 183 5.51 14.62 -2.53
N ALA A 184 6.54 14.59 -3.39
CA ALA A 184 7.93 14.86 -2.99
C ALA A 184 8.55 16.07 -3.70
N PHE A 185 8.16 16.32 -4.94
CA PHE A 185 8.80 17.29 -5.82
C PHE A 185 8.14 18.67 -5.84
N ASP A 186 6.88 18.76 -5.42
CA ASP A 186 6.19 20.01 -5.15
C ASP A 186 6.89 20.76 -4.00
N GLU A 187 7.41 21.96 -4.28
CA GLU A 187 8.26 22.70 -3.35
C GLU A 187 7.49 23.13 -2.09
N ASP A 188 6.26 23.61 -2.25
CA ASP A 188 5.42 24.08 -1.15
C ASP A 188 5.05 22.91 -0.22
N ARG A 189 4.62 21.77 -0.80
CA ARG A 189 4.29 20.56 -0.04
C ARG A 189 5.49 19.97 0.66
N ARG A 190 6.66 19.96 0.01
CA ARG A 190 7.91 19.49 0.61
C ARG A 190 8.32 20.35 1.80
N GLU A 191 8.23 21.67 1.69
CA GLU A 191 8.51 22.58 2.82
C GLU A 191 7.53 22.32 3.97
N TRP A 192 6.24 22.22 3.67
CA TRP A 192 5.21 21.90 4.65
C TRP A 192 5.45 20.54 5.33
N LEU A 193 5.73 19.47 4.57
CA LEU A 193 6.04 18.14 5.11
C LEU A 193 7.26 18.20 6.04
N SER A 194 8.33 18.88 5.61
CA SER A 194 9.56 19.04 6.40
C SER A 194 9.29 19.70 7.76
N ASP A 195 8.41 20.71 7.77
CA ASP A 195 8.06 21.44 8.99
C ASP A 195 7.16 20.59 9.91
N VAL A 196 6.07 20.03 9.37
CA VAL A 196 5.05 19.40 10.20
C VAL A 196 5.41 17.98 10.58
N ASN A 197 6.01 17.20 9.68
CA ASN A 197 6.31 15.78 9.87
C ASN A 197 7.44 15.30 8.91
N PRO A 198 8.72 15.57 9.23
CA PRO A 198 9.83 15.21 8.35
C PRO A 198 9.99 13.70 8.16
N TRP A 199 9.53 12.87 9.10
CA TRP A 199 9.47 11.41 8.96
C TRP A 199 8.52 10.96 7.84
N ALA A 200 7.44 11.71 7.59
CA ALA A 200 6.56 11.42 6.47
C ALA A 200 7.22 11.77 5.12
N LEU A 201 8.00 12.86 5.06
CA LEU A 201 8.76 13.18 3.85
C LEU A 201 9.80 12.10 3.54
N ASP A 202 10.55 11.69 4.56
CA ASP A 202 11.56 10.63 4.48
C ASP A 202 10.96 9.32 3.98
N SER A 203 9.86 8.86 4.60
CA SER A 203 9.13 7.67 4.16
C SER A 203 8.57 7.79 2.74
N ILE A 204 8.04 8.96 2.33
CA ILE A 204 7.60 9.18 0.95
C ILE A 204 8.79 9.01 -0.02
N THR A 205 9.94 9.60 0.28
CA THR A 205 11.10 9.53 -0.61
C THR A 205 11.74 8.15 -0.63
N ASP A 206 11.75 7.44 0.50
CA ASP A 206 12.18 6.04 0.59
C ASP A 206 11.30 5.12 -0.25
N THR A 207 9.98 5.20 -0.10
CA THR A 207 9.04 4.36 -0.84
C THR A 207 9.12 4.61 -2.35
N LEU A 208 9.32 5.87 -2.77
CA LEU A 208 9.56 6.21 -4.18
C LEU A 208 10.89 5.64 -4.69
N GLY A 209 11.95 5.70 -3.86
CA GLY A 209 13.24 5.08 -4.17
C GLY A 209 13.15 3.55 -4.26
N GLU A 210 12.40 2.92 -3.35
CA GLU A 210 12.15 1.47 -3.35
C GLU A 210 11.42 1.02 -4.62
N ALA A 211 10.44 1.80 -5.10
CA ALA A 211 9.77 1.51 -6.37
C ALA A 211 10.76 1.46 -7.54
N ILE A 212 11.76 2.34 -7.56
CA ILE A 212 12.83 2.33 -8.58
C ILE A 212 13.76 1.14 -8.39
N ASP A 213 14.26 0.92 -7.16
CA ASP A 213 15.22 -0.15 -6.84
C ASP A 213 14.64 -1.54 -7.13
N ARG A 214 13.33 -1.72 -6.97
CA ARG A 214 12.60 -2.95 -7.31
C ARG A 214 12.19 -3.06 -8.78
N GLY A 215 12.43 -2.04 -9.59
CA GLY A 215 12.04 -2.01 -11.01
C GLY A 215 10.53 -1.92 -11.24
N LEU A 216 9.79 -1.42 -10.26
CA LEU A 216 8.37 -1.08 -10.38
C LEU A 216 8.19 0.25 -11.13
N TRP A 217 9.17 1.15 -11.01
CA TRP A 217 9.21 2.43 -11.69
C TRP A 217 10.53 2.60 -12.46
N ASP A 218 10.46 2.74 -13.79
CA ASP A 218 11.60 3.08 -14.66
C ASP A 218 11.80 4.60 -14.71
N ALA A 219 12.33 5.18 -13.63
CA ALA A 219 12.65 6.61 -13.54
C ALA A 219 13.92 6.95 -14.33
N ASP A 220 14.01 8.19 -14.83
CA ASP A 220 15.27 8.66 -15.41
C ASP A 220 16.32 9.00 -14.33
N ALA A 221 17.59 9.03 -14.73
CA ALA A 221 18.70 9.25 -13.81
C ALA A 221 18.66 10.61 -13.10
N GLU A 222 18.02 11.62 -13.71
CA GLU A 222 17.84 12.94 -13.08
C GLU A 222 16.82 12.85 -11.94
N THR A 223 15.72 12.13 -12.17
CA THR A 223 14.67 11.86 -11.19
C THR A 223 15.21 11.03 -10.02
N GLU A 224 15.99 9.97 -10.31
CA GLU A 224 16.69 9.18 -9.29
C GLU A 224 17.61 10.05 -8.41
N GLU A 225 18.46 10.87 -9.02
CA GLU A 225 19.39 11.74 -8.28
C GLU A 225 18.61 12.75 -7.42
N ARG A 226 17.55 13.31 -7.97
CA ARG A 226 16.67 14.25 -7.26
C ARG A 226 16.01 13.60 -6.03
N LEU A 227 15.50 12.37 -6.15
CA LEU A 227 14.91 11.65 -5.01
C LEU A 227 15.95 11.35 -3.92
N ARG A 228 17.14 10.86 -4.31
CA ARG A 228 18.22 10.60 -3.35
C ARG A 228 18.63 11.86 -2.58
N ASP A 229 18.75 12.99 -3.28
CA ASP A 229 19.09 14.28 -2.67
C ASP A 229 17.95 14.80 -1.75
N LEU A 230 16.69 14.52 -2.07
CA LEU A 230 15.56 14.84 -1.19
C LEU A 230 15.52 13.98 0.06
N ASN A 231 15.72 12.67 -0.07
CA ASN A 231 15.77 11.75 1.05
C ASN A 231 16.88 12.13 2.04
N LEU A 232 18.10 12.37 1.57
CA LEU A 232 19.21 12.84 2.41
C LEU A 232 18.91 14.15 3.16
N ARG A 233 18.11 15.05 2.56
CA ARG A 233 17.66 16.28 3.24
C ARG A 233 16.61 15.99 4.31
N ALA A 234 15.69 15.06 4.05
CA ALA A 234 14.69 14.64 5.00
C ALA A 234 15.35 13.98 6.23
N GLU A 235 16.28 13.03 6.01
CA GLU A 235 17.11 12.43 7.07
C GLU A 235 17.83 13.50 7.90
N GLY A 236 18.51 14.45 7.23
CA GLY A 236 19.19 15.55 7.93
C GLY A 236 18.25 16.42 8.77
N ALA A 237 17.03 16.68 8.28
CA ALA A 237 16.02 17.42 9.04
C ALA A 237 15.53 16.64 10.28
N ILE A 238 15.39 15.31 10.17
CA ILE A 238 15.06 14.43 11.29
C ILE A 238 16.17 14.47 12.33
N GLU A 239 17.43 14.27 11.94
CA GLU A 239 18.59 14.28 12.85
C GLU A 239 18.72 15.62 13.60
N GLU A 240 18.51 16.74 12.91
CA GLU A 240 18.49 18.06 13.54
C GLU A 240 17.38 18.20 14.58
N ARG A 241 16.18 17.69 14.27
CA ARG A 241 15.02 17.76 15.16
C ARG A 241 15.22 16.90 16.40
N GLU A 242 15.69 15.66 16.24
CA GLU A 242 16.01 14.78 17.36
C GLU A 242 17.12 15.35 18.26
N SER A 243 18.13 15.98 17.65
CA SER A 243 19.21 16.66 18.39
C SER A 243 18.69 17.83 19.23
N ARG A 244 17.75 18.62 18.69
CA ARG A 244 17.10 19.74 19.42
C ARG A 244 16.23 19.22 20.55
N ASP A 245 15.37 18.23 20.29
CA ASP A 245 14.49 17.65 21.31
C ASP A 245 15.30 17.00 22.46
N GLY A 246 16.41 16.34 22.12
CA GLY A 246 17.36 15.81 23.10
C GLY A 246 18.03 16.90 23.96
N ALA A 247 18.40 18.03 23.35
CA ALA A 247 18.98 19.17 24.07
C ALA A 247 17.96 19.82 25.02
N ASP A 248 16.71 20.00 24.57
CA ASP A 248 15.63 20.57 25.38
C ASP A 248 15.25 19.65 26.55
N ALA A 249 15.22 18.33 26.35
CA ALA A 249 14.98 17.36 27.42
C ALA A 249 16.09 17.38 28.49
N LEU A 250 17.34 17.61 28.10
CA LEU A 250 18.47 17.78 29.03
C LEU A 250 18.40 19.10 29.80
N ALA A 251 18.00 20.19 29.13
CA ALA A 251 17.83 21.50 29.76
C ALA A 251 16.65 21.52 30.75
N GLY A 252 15.53 20.87 30.42
CA GLY A 252 14.36 20.75 31.30
C GLY A 252 14.66 19.97 32.58
N ARG A 253 15.46 18.90 32.50
CA ARG A 253 15.90 18.14 33.70
C ARG A 253 16.84 18.94 34.61
N ALA A 254 17.65 19.83 34.06
CA ALA A 254 18.54 20.67 34.86
C ALA A 254 17.80 21.80 35.60
N GLY A 255 16.57 22.14 35.19
CA GLY A 255 15.75 23.19 35.82
C GLY A 255 14.83 22.72 36.95
N ASP A 256 14.61 21.41 37.10
CA ASP A 256 13.74 20.81 38.14
C ASP A 256 14.52 20.37 39.40
N ASP A 257 15.85 20.51 39.42
CA ASP A 257 16.74 20.14 40.54
C ASP A 257 17.12 21.33 41.47
N ASP A 258 16.45 22.49 41.37
CA ASP A 258 16.65 23.69 42.24
C ASP A 258 15.43 24.00 43.15
#